data_AF-A0AA35RGA8-F1
#
_entry.id   AF-A0AA35RGA8-F1
#
_cell.length_a   1.000
_cell.length_b   1.000
_cell.length_c   1.000
_cell.angle_alpha   90.00
_cell.angle_beta   90.00
_cell.angle_gamma   90.00
#
_symmetry.space_group_name_H-M   'P 1'
#
loop_
_entity.id
_entity.type
_entity.pdbx_description
1 polymer ?
#
loop_
_entity_poly.entity_id
_entity_poly.type
_entity_poly.pdbx_seq_one_letter_code
_entity_poly.pdbx_strand_id
1 'polypeptide(L)'
;MHLAETDEQAMEEFLPAQHEAWANMQHYRTTWNPPQYSMDRQPPPMGREGYADRPDPDGAEIIVGSPGRVSEHLEQMRDAGIRNLMLTNRGLVSAEKTAKSLRLLSEGVMPKFRG
;
A
#
# COMPACT_ATOMS: atom_id res chain seq x y z
N MET A 1 -2.92 1.50 1.16
CA MET A 1 -2.81 2.12 -0.16
C MET A 1 -2.26 3.52 -0.03
N HIS A 2 -1.50 3.98 -1.03
CA HIS A 2 -1.02 5.36 -1.15
C HIS A 2 -0.92 5.76 -2.62
N LEU A 3 -1.29 6.99 -2.96
CA LEU A 3 -1.23 7.52 -4.31
C LEU A 3 -0.53 8.88 -4.31
N ALA A 4 0.31 9.10 -5.31
CA ALA A 4 0.91 10.38 -5.62
C ALA A 4 0.82 10.66 -7.13
N GLU A 5 1.36 11.77 -7.63
CA GLU A 5 1.28 12.10 -9.06
C GLU A 5 2.07 11.10 -9.92
N THR A 6 3.21 10.65 -9.41
CA THR A 6 4.11 9.70 -10.07
C THR A 6 4.32 8.46 -9.20
N ASP A 7 4.71 7.35 -9.83
CA ASP A 7 5.05 6.12 -9.11
C ASP A 7 6.23 6.33 -8.17
N GLU A 8 7.26 7.06 -8.63
CA GLU A 8 8.43 7.40 -7.84
C GLU A 8 8.05 8.18 -6.58
N GLN A 9 7.26 9.26 -6.72
CA GLN A 9 6.79 10.04 -5.58
C GLN A 9 5.98 9.17 -4.62
N ALA A 10 5.09 8.31 -5.11
CA ALA A 10 4.28 7.46 -4.25
C ALA A 10 5.15 6.51 -3.41
N MET A 11 6.20 5.96 -4.01
CA MET A 11 7.15 5.06 -3.32
C MET A 11 8.02 5.80 -2.32
N GLU A 12 8.57 6.97 -2.70
CA GLU A 12 9.37 7.82 -1.81
C GLU A 12 8.59 8.28 -0.58
N GLU A 13 7.30 8.57 -0.74
CA GLU A 13 6.44 8.97 0.37
C GLU A 13 6.04 7.79 1.25
N PHE A 14 5.72 6.63 0.66
CA PHE A 14 5.12 5.52 1.38
C PHE A 14 6.15 4.57 2.01
N LEU A 15 7.20 4.18 1.29
CA LEU A 15 8.11 3.12 1.74
C LEU A 15 8.82 3.50 3.05
N PRO A 16 9.43 4.69 3.20
CA PRO A 16 10.08 5.06 4.45
C PRO A 16 9.11 5.02 5.64
N ALA A 17 7.90 5.56 5.47
CA ALA A 17 6.87 5.57 6.50
C ALA A 17 6.40 4.16 6.88
N GLN A 18 6.27 3.27 5.89
CA GLN A 18 5.92 1.87 6.10
C GLN A 18 7.01 1.09 6.84
N HIS A 19 8.29 1.32 6.48
CA HIS A 19 9.43 0.71 7.17
C HIS A 19 9.57 1.19 8.62
N GLU A 20 9.40 2.50 8.87
CA GLU A 20 9.42 3.07 10.22
C GLU A 20 8.30 2.50 11.08
N ALA A 21 7.06 2.47 10.56
CA ALA A 21 5.91 1.93 11.28
C ALA A 21 6.10 0.44 11.62
N TRP A 22 6.64 -0.34 10.68
CA TRP A 22 6.97 -1.74 10.92
C TRP A 22 8.05 -1.89 12.00
N ALA A 23 9.14 -1.13 11.92
CA ALA A 23 10.23 -1.19 12.89
C ALA A 23 9.74 -0.85 14.31
N ASN A 24 8.91 0.19 14.44
CA ASN A 24 8.30 0.58 15.70
C ASN A 24 7.39 -0.53 16.26
N MET A 25 6.54 -1.13 15.43
CA MET A 25 5.70 -2.26 15.83
C MET A 25 6.55 -3.46 16.30
N GLN A 26 7.62 -3.79 15.58
CA GLN A 26 8.51 -4.90 15.94
C GLN A 26 9.30 -4.63 17.22
N HIS A 27 9.68 -3.38 17.47
CA HIS A 27 10.26 -2.97 18.74
C HIS A 27 9.29 -3.28 19.90
N TYR A 28 8.04 -2.83 19.83
CA TYR A 28 7.07 -3.11 20.89
C TYR A 28 6.79 -4.61 21.05
N ARG A 29 6.64 -5.35 19.95
CA ARG A 29 6.45 -6.81 20.02
C ARG A 29 7.62 -7.51 20.69
N THR A 30 8.85 -7.10 20.40
CA THR A 30 10.05 -7.70 21.00
C THR A 30 10.16 -7.37 22.48
N THR A 31 9.79 -6.14 22.87
CA THR A 31 9.89 -5.69 24.26
C THR A 31 8.78 -6.25 25.15
N TRP A 32 7.56 -6.40 24.62
CA TRP A 32 6.36 -6.62 25.46
C TRP A 32 5.62 -7.93 25.21
N ASN A 33 5.89 -8.66 24.12
CA ASN A 33 5.23 -9.95 23.94
C ASN A 33 5.78 -10.97 24.96
N PRO A 34 4.91 -11.79 25.59
CA PRO A 34 5.38 -12.78 26.54
C PRO A 34 6.26 -13.84 25.85
N PRO A 35 7.46 -14.14 26.39
CA PRO A 35 8.43 -15.01 25.73
C PRO A 35 7.97 -16.47 25.59
N GLN A 36 7.01 -16.89 26.42
CA GLN A 36 6.46 -18.25 26.41
C GLN A 36 5.50 -18.52 25.23
N TYR A 37 5.07 -17.48 24.52
CA TYR A 37 4.19 -17.63 23.36
C TYR A 37 4.96 -17.34 22.07
N SER A 38 4.93 -18.30 21.15
CA SER A 38 5.32 -18.04 19.76
C SER A 38 4.28 -17.09 19.15
N MET A 39 4.73 -15.91 18.76
CA MET A 39 3.91 -14.90 18.09
C MET A 39 4.41 -14.74 16.67
N ASP A 40 3.50 -14.72 15.70
CA ASP A 40 3.87 -14.54 14.30
C ASP A 40 4.57 -13.20 14.08
N ARG A 41 5.83 -13.28 13.63
CA ARG A 41 6.57 -12.12 13.18
C ARG A 41 6.15 -11.84 11.74
N GLN A 42 5.52 -10.69 11.53
CA GLN A 42 5.29 -10.24 10.17
C GLN A 42 6.63 -10.02 9.46
N PRO A 43 6.78 -10.47 8.20
CA PRO A 43 7.96 -10.18 7.41
C PRO A 43 8.14 -8.66 7.25
N PRO A 44 9.36 -8.18 6.99
CA PRO A 44 9.58 -6.78 6.68
C PRO A 44 8.73 -6.37 5.46
N PRO A 45 8.35 -5.09 5.37
CA PRO A 45 7.70 -4.57 4.18
C PRO A 45 8.57 -4.81 2.94
N MET A 46 7.91 -5.03 1.81
CA MET A 46 8.55 -5.12 0.50
C MET A 46 9.34 -3.85 0.21
N GLY A 47 10.59 -4.00 -0.24
CA GLY A 47 11.44 -2.89 -0.68
C GLY A 47 11.07 -2.37 -2.06
N ARG A 48 11.72 -1.29 -2.52
CA ARG A 48 11.43 -0.65 -3.81
C ARG A 48 11.59 -1.61 -4.99
N GLU A 49 12.56 -2.50 -4.91
CA GLU A 49 12.89 -3.55 -5.88
C GLU A 49 11.79 -4.59 -6.07
N GLY A 50 10.90 -4.74 -5.09
CA GLY A 50 9.73 -5.61 -5.21
C GLY A 50 8.58 -4.99 -6.00
N TYR A 51 8.62 -3.67 -6.26
CA TYR A 51 7.60 -2.98 -7.05
C TYR A 51 8.11 -2.73 -8.46
N ALA A 52 7.67 -3.56 -9.40
CA ALA A 52 7.89 -3.34 -10.81
C ALA A 52 7.05 -2.15 -11.34
N ASP A 53 7.34 -1.71 -12.57
CA ASP A 53 6.58 -0.65 -13.26
C ASP A 53 5.09 -1.01 -13.34
N ARG A 54 4.79 -2.29 -13.57
CA ARG A 54 3.43 -2.83 -13.53
C ARG A 54 3.20 -3.64 -12.25
N PRO A 55 1.97 -3.66 -11.71
CA PRO A 55 1.62 -4.49 -10.57
C PRO A 55 1.79 -5.98 -10.88
N ASP A 56 2.48 -6.69 -10.00
CA ASP A 56 2.58 -8.16 -10.01
C ASP A 56 1.29 -8.78 -9.44
N PRO A 57 0.49 -9.49 -10.26
CA PRO A 57 -0.75 -10.12 -9.80
C PRO A 57 -0.53 -11.30 -8.83
N ASP A 58 0.66 -11.90 -8.84
CA ASP A 58 1.01 -13.01 -7.95
C ASP A 58 1.74 -12.53 -6.68
N GLY A 59 2.09 -11.24 -6.64
CA GLY A 59 2.79 -10.60 -5.54
C GLY A 59 1.86 -10.09 -4.44
N ALA A 60 2.32 -10.12 -3.19
CA ALA A 60 1.64 -9.48 -2.06
C ALA A 60 1.91 -7.96 -2.01
N GLU A 61 1.73 -7.27 -3.14
CA GLU A 61 1.99 -5.84 -3.27
C GLU A 61 0.97 -5.00 -2.47
N ILE A 62 1.45 -3.96 -1.80
CA ILE A 62 0.56 -2.90 -1.32
C ILE A 62 0.20 -2.03 -2.54
N ILE A 63 -1.09 -1.65 -2.67
CA ILE A 63 -1.53 -0.72 -3.72
C ILE A 63 -0.88 0.65 -3.50
N VAL A 64 0.22 0.91 -4.20
CA VAL A 64 1.01 2.15 -4.15
C VAL A 64 1.41 2.55 -5.56
N GLY A 65 1.24 3.83 -5.90
CA GLY A 65 1.68 4.34 -7.20
C GLY A 65 0.94 5.58 -7.66
N SER A 66 1.18 5.97 -8.91
CA SER A 66 0.40 6.94 -9.64
C SER A 66 -1.04 6.45 -9.89
N PRO A 67 -1.97 7.32 -10.30
CA PRO A 67 -3.29 6.89 -10.75
C PRO A 67 -3.23 5.87 -11.89
N GLY A 68 -2.21 5.93 -12.76
CA GLY A 68 -2.01 4.97 -13.84
C GLY A 68 -1.74 3.56 -13.32
N ARG A 69 -0.65 3.39 -12.57
CA ARG A 69 -0.27 2.09 -11.99
C ARG A 69 -1.35 1.50 -11.10
N VAL A 70 -1.99 2.34 -10.28
CA VAL A 70 -3.08 1.88 -9.40
C VAL A 70 -4.32 1.48 -10.21
N SER A 71 -4.64 2.16 -11.31
CA SER A 71 -5.72 1.72 -12.21
C SER A 71 -5.45 0.34 -12.77
N GLU A 72 -4.23 0.07 -13.27
CA GLU A 72 -3.86 -1.27 -13.76
C GLU A 72 -4.02 -2.34 -12.69
N HIS A 73 -3.64 -2.05 -11.45
CA HIS A 73 -3.77 -2.99 -10.34
C HIS A 73 -5.26 -3.30 -10.08
N LEU A 74 -6.12 -2.28 -10.05
CA LEU A 74 -7.56 -2.49 -9.84
C LEU A 74 -8.25 -3.14 -11.05
N GLU A 75 -7.77 -2.91 -12.26
CA GLU A 75 -8.22 -3.59 -13.47
C GLU A 75 -7.91 -5.09 -13.41
N GLN A 76 -6.69 -5.49 -13.01
CA GLN A 76 -6.34 -6.90 -12.77
C GLN A 76 -7.30 -7.54 -11.73
N MET A 77 -7.61 -6.83 -10.64
CA MET A 77 -8.57 -7.31 -9.64
C MET A 77 -9.99 -7.46 -10.23
N ARG A 78 -10.44 -6.48 -11.00
CA ARG A 78 -11.75 -6.53 -11.69
C ARG A 78 -11.81 -7.72 -12.65
N ASP A 79 -10.77 -7.93 -13.43
CA ASP A 79 -10.71 -8.98 -14.44
C ASP A 79 -10.67 -10.37 -13.78
N ALA A 80 -10.10 -10.48 -12.57
CA ALA A 80 -10.20 -11.66 -11.72
C ALA A 80 -11.59 -11.87 -11.06
N GLY A 81 -12.58 -11.01 -11.36
CA GLY A 81 -13.95 -11.12 -10.87
C GLY A 81 -14.24 -10.35 -9.57
N ILE A 82 -13.28 -9.59 -9.04
CA ILE A 82 -13.51 -8.75 -7.85
C ILE A 82 -14.42 -7.59 -8.24
N ARG A 83 -15.43 -7.31 -7.40
CA ARG A 83 -16.44 -6.26 -7.64
C ARG A 83 -16.54 -5.24 -6.51
N ASN A 84 -16.01 -5.59 -5.34
CA ASN A 84 -16.04 -4.74 -4.15
C ASN A 84 -14.62 -4.63 -3.61
N LEU A 85 -14.19 -3.41 -3.31
CA LEU A 85 -12.87 -3.12 -2.76
C LEU A 85 -13.02 -2.42 -1.41
N MET A 86 -12.35 -2.97 -0.40
CA MET A 86 -12.12 -2.28 0.86
C MET A 86 -10.65 -1.89 0.92
N LEU A 87 -10.38 -0.59 0.76
CA LEU A 87 -9.02 -0.06 0.72
C LEU A 87 -8.69 0.64 2.04
N THR A 88 -7.57 0.24 2.66
CA THR A 88 -7.09 0.88 3.89
C THR A 88 -5.97 1.87 3.56
N ASN A 89 -6.19 3.14 3.85
CA ASN A 89 -5.10 4.08 4.08
C ASN A 89 -4.68 3.94 5.56
N ARG A 90 -3.41 3.66 5.82
CA ARG A 90 -2.89 3.39 7.16
C ARG A 90 -2.51 4.65 7.95
N GLY A 91 -2.65 5.84 7.37
CA GLY A 91 -2.30 7.10 8.02
C GLY A 91 -0.81 7.24 8.34
N LEU A 92 0.05 6.54 7.58
CA LEU A 92 1.51 6.55 7.81
C LEU A 92 2.18 7.80 7.23
N VAL A 93 1.56 8.42 6.24
CA VAL A 93 2.00 9.68 5.64
C VAL A 93 1.23 10.85 6.23
N SER A 94 1.67 12.08 5.98
CA SER A 94 1.00 13.28 6.49
C SER A 94 -0.47 13.35 6.09
N ALA A 95 -1.28 14.05 6.88
CA ALA A 95 -2.70 14.25 6.60
C ALA A 95 -2.94 14.89 5.22
N GLU A 96 -2.08 15.83 4.82
CA GLU A 96 -2.11 16.47 3.50
C GLU A 96 -1.88 15.45 2.37
N LYS A 97 -0.83 14.63 2.47
CA LYS A 97 -0.54 13.57 1.49
C LYS A 97 -1.66 12.53 1.43
N THR A 98 -2.23 12.20 2.59
CA THR A 98 -3.39 11.30 2.68
C THR A 98 -4.61 11.88 1.96
N ALA A 99 -4.95 13.15 2.19
CA ALA A 99 -6.07 13.80 1.52
C ALA A 99 -5.85 13.86 -0.01
N LYS A 100 -4.64 14.21 -0.44
CA LYS A 100 -4.26 14.20 -1.86
C LYS A 100 -4.40 12.81 -2.47
N SER A 101 -3.89 11.78 -1.79
CA SER A 101 -3.99 10.39 -2.24
C SER A 101 -5.44 9.92 -2.40
N LEU A 102 -6.31 10.23 -1.45
CA LEU A 102 -7.73 9.88 -1.51
C LEU A 102 -8.44 10.60 -2.67
N ARG A 103 -8.08 11.85 -2.95
CA ARG A 103 -8.59 12.61 -4.09
C ARG A 103 -8.18 11.97 -5.42
N LEU A 104 -6.89 11.63 -5.58
CA LEU A 104 -6.39 10.93 -6.77
C LEU A 104 -7.09 9.59 -6.99
N LEU A 105 -7.35 8.84 -5.91
CA LEU A 105 -8.11 7.60 -5.98
C LEU A 105 -9.55 7.84 -6.46
N SER A 106 -10.26 8.78 -5.83
CA SER A 106 -11.68 9.01 -6.14
C SER A 106 -11.91 9.61 -7.53
N GLU A 107 -11.04 10.52 -7.95
CA GLU A 107 -11.17 11.24 -9.23
C GLU A 107 -10.52 10.49 -10.40
N GLY A 108 -9.33 9.89 -10.18
CA GLY A 108 -8.51 9.34 -11.27
C GLY A 108 -8.63 7.83 -11.48
N VAL A 109 -9.02 7.07 -10.45
CA VAL A 109 -8.97 5.60 -10.46
C VAL A 109 -10.36 4.97 -10.38
N MET A 110 -11.15 5.34 -9.37
CA MET A 110 -12.44 4.70 -9.11
C MET A 110 -13.44 4.75 -10.28
N PRO A 111 -13.49 5.80 -11.12
CA PRO A 111 -14.34 5.80 -12.31
C PRO A 111 -14.02 4.67 -13.29
N LYS A 112 -12.74 4.27 -13.42
CA LYS A 112 -12.31 3.19 -14.31
C LYS A 112 -12.63 1.81 -13.76
N PHE A 113 -12.56 1.64 -12.44
CA PHE A 113 -12.88 0.36 -11.79
C PHE A 113 -14.36 0.00 -11.82
N ARG A 114 -15.25 1.01 -11.84
CA ARG A 114 -16.70 0.82 -11.88
C ARG A 114 -17.24 0.48 -13.27
N GLY A 115 -16.43 0.69 -14.31
CA GLY A 115 -16.77 0.43 -15.71
C GLY A 115 -16.65 -1.03 -16.09
#